data_AF-A0AAD8YFT5-F1
#
_entry.id   AF-A0AAD8YFT5-F1
#
_cell.length_a   1.000
_cell.length_b   1.000
_cell.length_c   1.000
_cell.angle_alpha   90.00
_cell.angle_beta   90.00
_cell.angle_gamma   90.00
#
_symmetry.space_group_name_H-M   'P 1'
#
loop_
_entity.id
_entity.type
_entity.pdbx_description
1 polymer ?
#
loop_
_entity_poly.entity_id
_entity_poly.type
_entity_poly.pdbx_seq_one_letter_code
_entity_poly.pdbx_strand_id
1 'polypeptide(L)'
;MVAEYTGMKCQPHKAIVGANAFQHESGIHQDGMIKDKSTYEIMTPESIGLMRGESQSGAGIVLGKHSGRNAVGTRLRELGYDLDLDKLNAVFARFKEVAEKKKGGLDDDDLESLVSDQSGSMNELWKVTGLQATTGLSGIPTATVKLMGPDGVERYVSSTGTGPVDAVYKAIDQIIGVEVTLESYAMNSVNEGIEALASTRVVVVPTMDGPNDSAVMDAQTSQLREKKFSGSGSDTDIITSSARAYVSALNKLLTWKMRRMANGADQTGAKDAVAVDGEAPLVVGAN
;
A
#
# COMPACT_ATOMS: atom_id res chain seq x y z
N MET A 1 27.37 3.75 -8.62
CA MET A 1 28.68 4.38 -8.95
C MET A 1 29.59 4.61 -7.74
N VAL A 2 29.61 5.73 -7.01
CA VAL A 2 30.65 5.96 -5.96
C VAL A 2 30.64 4.89 -4.85
N ALA A 3 29.46 4.60 -4.28
CA ALA A 3 29.34 3.56 -3.24
C ALA A 3 29.68 2.15 -3.74
N GLU A 4 29.48 1.91 -5.04
CA GLU A 4 29.73 0.63 -5.71
C GLU A 4 31.22 0.40 -5.97
N TYR A 5 31.93 1.42 -6.50
CA TYR A 5 33.37 1.35 -6.74
C TYR A 5 34.20 1.39 -5.45
N THR A 6 33.69 2.04 -4.39
CA THR A 6 34.40 2.16 -3.11
C THR A 6 34.01 1.08 -2.10
N GLY A 7 32.92 0.35 -2.33
CA GLY A 7 32.32 -0.55 -1.34
C GLY A 7 31.75 0.14 -0.09
N MET A 8 31.83 1.47 0.00
CA MET A 8 31.38 2.24 1.16
C MET A 8 29.96 2.77 0.93
N LYS A 9 29.01 2.34 1.77
CA LYS A 9 27.64 2.86 1.74
C LYS A 9 27.63 4.35 2.13
N CYS A 10 26.81 5.13 1.44
CA CYS A 10 26.59 6.53 1.77
C CYS A 10 25.96 6.65 3.17
N GLN A 11 26.45 7.59 3.98
CA GLN A 11 25.87 7.82 5.31
C GLN A 11 24.44 8.37 5.16
N PRO A 12 23.46 7.90 5.97
CA PRO A 12 22.07 8.35 5.84
C PRO A 12 21.88 9.86 5.98
N HIS A 13 22.70 10.53 6.81
CA HIS A 13 22.65 11.97 7.07
C HIS A 13 23.66 12.77 6.23
N LYS A 14 24.26 12.15 5.20
CA LYS A 14 25.18 12.86 4.31
C LYS A 14 24.42 14.00 3.62
N ALA A 15 25.01 15.20 3.63
CA ALA A 15 24.41 16.36 2.98
C ALA A 15 24.07 16.07 1.51
N ILE A 16 22.89 16.52 1.06
CA ILE A 16 22.36 16.43 -0.31
C ILE A 16 22.02 14.99 -0.76
N VAL A 17 22.87 14.00 -0.50
CA VAL A 17 22.75 12.65 -1.08
C VAL A 17 22.45 11.54 -0.08
N GLY A 18 22.37 11.87 1.21
CA GLY A 18 22.01 10.92 2.26
C GLY A 18 20.53 10.55 2.19
N ALA A 19 20.21 9.29 2.52
CA ALA A 19 18.82 8.79 2.51
C ALA A 19 17.85 9.63 3.39
N ASN A 20 18.37 10.33 4.40
CA ASN A 20 17.60 11.14 5.34
C ASN A 20 17.75 12.65 5.09
N ALA A 21 18.43 13.08 4.02
CA ALA A 21 18.75 14.49 3.77
C ALA A 21 17.50 15.39 3.60
N PHE A 22 16.37 14.81 3.21
CA PHE A 22 15.09 15.50 2.99
C PHE A 22 13.95 14.89 3.82
N GLN A 23 14.28 14.24 4.94
CA GLN A 23 13.30 13.64 5.85
C GLN A 23 13.02 14.54 7.05
N HIS A 24 11.75 14.67 7.41
CA HIS A 24 11.28 15.55 8.49
C HIS A 24 10.44 14.78 9.51
N GLU A 25 10.99 14.56 10.70
CA GLU A 25 10.34 13.81 11.79
C GLU A 25 9.72 14.72 12.88
N SER A 26 10.29 15.90 13.11
CA SER A 26 9.81 16.81 14.16
C SER A 26 8.42 17.35 13.83
N GLY A 27 7.48 17.29 14.77
CA GLY A 27 6.10 17.74 14.55
C GLY A 27 5.97 19.21 14.08
N ILE A 28 6.85 20.10 14.57
CA ILE A 28 6.90 21.50 14.08
C ILE A 28 7.48 21.61 12.67
N HIS A 29 8.42 20.74 12.31
CA HIS A 29 8.95 20.69 10.94
C HIS A 29 7.90 20.11 9.99
N GLN A 30 7.15 19.10 10.42
CA GLN A 30 6.03 18.55 9.67
C GLN A 30 4.98 19.63 9.40
N ASP A 31 4.56 20.39 10.41
CA ASP A 31 3.62 21.50 10.23
C ASP A 31 4.14 22.58 9.25
N GLY A 32 5.40 22.99 9.36
CA GLY A 32 5.99 23.94 8.43
C GLY A 32 6.14 23.40 7.02
N MET A 33 6.55 22.14 6.86
CA MET A 33 6.66 21.46 5.56
C MET A 33 5.30 21.27 4.86
N ILE A 34 4.23 21.07 5.64
CA ILE A 34 2.85 20.99 5.13
C ILE A 34 2.38 22.35 4.61
N LYS A 35 2.75 23.44 5.29
CA LYS A 35 2.36 24.80 4.91
C LYS A 35 3.18 25.36 3.73
N ASP A 36 4.49 25.20 3.81
CA ASP A 36 5.43 25.65 2.77
C ASP A 36 6.74 24.86 2.87
N LYS A 37 7.03 24.06 1.84
CA LYS A 37 8.23 23.21 1.77
C LYS A 37 9.53 24.03 1.82
N SER A 38 9.51 25.28 1.33
CA SER A 38 10.69 26.14 1.32
C SER A 38 11.13 26.58 2.74
N THR A 39 10.27 26.38 3.74
CA THR A 39 10.57 26.67 5.15
C THR A 39 11.77 25.88 5.66
N TYR A 40 11.92 24.62 5.25
CA TYR A 40 13.00 23.74 5.72
C TYR A 40 13.83 23.12 4.60
N GLU A 41 13.43 23.29 3.35
CA GLU A 41 14.17 22.79 2.20
C GLU A 41 14.67 23.94 1.32
N ILE A 42 15.99 24.16 1.38
CA ILE A 42 16.68 25.13 0.51
C ILE A 42 16.68 24.71 -0.97
N MET A 43 16.51 23.43 -1.24
CA MET A 43 16.43 22.85 -2.57
C MET A 43 15.48 21.65 -2.55
N THR A 44 14.88 21.33 -3.69
CA THR A 44 13.98 20.18 -3.77
C THR A 44 14.77 18.89 -4.02
N PRO A 45 14.36 17.73 -3.47
CA PRO A 45 14.96 16.44 -3.81
C PRO A 45 14.99 16.17 -5.32
N GLU A 46 13.92 16.57 -6.02
CA GLU A 46 13.73 16.33 -7.43
C GLU A 46 14.79 17.09 -8.27
N SER A 47 15.25 18.25 -7.79
CA SER A 47 16.28 19.06 -8.47
C SER A 47 17.65 18.36 -8.58
N ILE A 48 17.89 17.34 -7.76
CA ILE A 48 19.11 16.51 -7.76
C ILE A 48 18.85 15.07 -8.18
N GLY A 49 17.66 14.79 -8.74
CA GLY A 49 17.26 13.46 -9.15
C GLY A 49 16.93 12.51 -7.99
N LEU A 50 16.79 13.01 -6.76
CA LEU A 50 16.21 12.24 -5.67
C LEU A 50 14.69 12.31 -5.76
N MET A 51 14.07 11.20 -6.18
CA MET A 51 12.64 11.03 -6.00
C MET A 51 12.39 10.72 -4.52
N ARG A 52 11.51 11.48 -3.85
CA ARG A 52 11.09 11.09 -2.49
C ARG A 52 10.55 9.66 -2.53
N GLY A 53 11.04 8.83 -1.63
CA GLY A 53 10.59 7.45 -1.52
C GLY A 53 9.08 7.40 -1.29
N GLU A 54 8.43 6.38 -1.82
CA GLU A 54 6.96 6.35 -1.94
C GLU A 54 6.25 5.97 -0.64
N SER A 55 7.02 5.43 0.32
CA SER A 55 6.63 5.26 1.72
C SER A 55 6.75 6.56 2.53
N GLN A 56 7.22 7.64 1.93
CA GLN A 56 7.25 8.97 2.53
C GLN A 56 6.11 9.78 1.91
N SER A 57 5.33 10.46 2.73
CA SER A 57 4.40 11.48 2.22
C SER A 57 5.16 12.43 1.27
N GLY A 58 4.48 13.05 0.30
CA GLY A 58 5.11 13.94 -0.69
C GLY A 58 5.92 15.13 -0.14
N ALA A 59 5.94 15.32 1.19
CA ALA A 59 6.76 16.28 1.92
C ALA A 59 7.92 15.65 2.74
N GLY A 60 8.25 14.36 2.55
CA GLY A 60 9.33 13.69 3.29
C GLY A 60 9.01 13.51 4.79
N ILE A 61 7.74 13.58 5.17
CA ILE A 61 7.30 13.42 6.56
C ILE A 61 7.48 11.95 6.93
N VAL A 62 8.28 11.72 7.97
CA VAL A 62 8.46 10.43 8.61
C VAL A 62 7.51 10.37 9.80
N LEU A 63 6.61 9.40 9.80
CA LEU A 63 5.70 9.18 10.92
C LEU A 63 6.45 8.51 12.07
N GLY A 64 7.07 9.32 12.91
CA GLY A 64 7.88 8.89 14.05
C GLY A 64 7.25 9.19 15.40
N LYS A 65 8.02 9.03 16.47
CA LYS A 65 7.54 9.25 17.85
C LYS A 65 7.08 10.69 18.12
N HIS A 66 7.52 11.64 17.30
CA HIS A 66 7.15 13.05 17.38
C HIS A 66 5.96 13.44 16.52
N SER A 67 5.41 12.50 15.72
CA SER A 67 4.26 12.77 14.88
C SER A 67 2.99 12.92 15.71
N GLY A 68 2.23 13.97 15.38
CA GLY A 68 0.95 14.27 16.01
C GLY A 68 -0.19 13.44 15.43
N ARG A 69 -1.32 13.43 16.17
CA ARG A 69 -2.54 12.70 15.76
C ARG A 69 -3.05 13.10 14.38
N ASN A 70 -2.96 14.39 14.05
CA ASN A 70 -3.42 14.88 12.75
C ASN A 70 -2.61 14.28 11.59
N ALA A 71 -1.28 14.17 11.75
CA ALA A 71 -0.41 13.56 10.73
C ALA A 71 -0.74 12.08 10.51
N VAL A 72 -0.95 11.33 11.60
CA VAL A 72 -1.37 9.92 11.55
C VAL A 72 -2.76 9.78 10.93
N GLY A 73 -3.73 10.60 11.35
CA GLY A 73 -5.10 10.58 10.83
C GLY A 73 -5.20 10.91 9.34
N THR A 74 -4.46 11.93 8.89
CA THR A 74 -4.38 12.28 7.46
C THR A 74 -3.82 11.11 6.64
N ARG A 75 -2.74 10.48 7.11
CA ARG A 75 -2.16 9.33 6.39
C ARG A 75 -3.08 8.12 6.35
N LEU A 76 -3.76 7.81 7.46
CA LEU A 76 -4.76 6.75 7.51
C LEU A 76 -5.92 7.01 6.55
N ARG A 77 -6.36 8.26 6.41
CA ARG A 77 -7.39 8.65 5.44
C ARG A 77 -6.90 8.48 4.00
N GLU A 78 -5.66 8.84 3.69
CA GLU A 78 -5.03 8.58 2.37
C GLU A 78 -4.89 7.08 2.07
N LEU A 79 -4.80 6.24 3.10
CA LEU A 79 -4.84 4.78 3.00
C LEU A 79 -6.27 4.21 2.87
N GLY A 80 -7.29 5.06 2.92
CA GLY A 80 -8.70 4.67 2.81
C GLY A 80 -9.33 4.22 4.13
N TYR A 81 -8.73 4.57 5.28
CA TYR A 81 -9.31 4.36 6.60
C TYR A 81 -9.98 5.66 7.07
N ASP A 82 -11.31 5.68 7.03
CA ASP A 82 -12.08 6.74 7.67
C ASP A 82 -12.43 6.32 9.10
N LEU A 83 -11.62 6.79 10.05
CA LEU A 83 -11.77 6.47 11.46
C LEU A 83 -12.46 7.64 12.16
N ASP A 84 -13.50 7.32 12.94
CA ASP A 84 -14.03 8.25 13.92
C ASP A 84 -12.97 8.62 14.97
N LEU A 85 -13.24 9.68 15.74
CA LEU A 85 -12.27 10.24 16.67
C LEU A 85 -11.80 9.22 17.72
N ASP A 86 -12.71 8.34 18.17
CA ASP A 86 -12.42 7.35 19.21
C ASP A 86 -11.52 6.22 18.68
N LYS A 87 -11.79 5.71 17.48
CA LYS A 87 -10.93 4.74 16.79
C LYS A 87 -9.58 5.35 16.45
N LEU A 88 -9.55 6.58 15.96
CA LEU A 88 -8.30 7.28 15.68
C LEU A 88 -7.46 7.46 16.96
N ASN A 89 -8.08 7.76 18.09
CA ASN A 89 -7.40 7.86 19.38
C ASN A 89 -6.77 6.51 19.80
N ALA A 90 -7.50 5.40 19.62
CA ALA A 90 -7.02 4.07 19.96
C ALA A 90 -5.87 3.62 19.04
N VAL A 91 -5.96 3.88 17.72
CA VAL A 91 -4.85 3.64 16.78
C VAL A 91 -3.65 4.52 17.12
N PHE A 92 -3.86 5.80 17.43
CA PHE A 92 -2.80 6.73 17.76
C PHE A 92 -2.03 6.34 19.05
N ALA A 93 -2.71 5.80 20.05
CA ALA A 93 -2.06 5.29 21.25
C ALA A 93 -1.06 4.15 20.92
N ARG A 94 -1.50 3.17 20.13
CA ARG A 94 -0.66 2.04 19.68
C ARG A 94 0.45 2.50 18.75
N PHE A 95 0.17 3.44 17.86
CA PHE A 95 1.17 4.10 17.02
C PHE A 95 2.32 4.66 17.87
N LYS A 96 2.01 5.35 18.97
CA LYS A 96 3.04 5.91 19.87
C LYS A 96 3.89 4.83 20.52
N GLU A 97 3.29 3.71 20.91
CA GLU A 97 4.03 2.57 21.49
C GLU A 97 4.99 1.92 20.51
N VAL A 98 4.57 1.74 19.25
CA VAL A 98 5.42 1.16 18.20
C VAL A 98 6.49 2.16 17.75
N ALA A 99 6.14 3.43 17.60
CA ALA A 99 7.07 4.50 17.21
C ALA A 99 8.16 4.75 18.25
N GLU A 100 7.92 4.45 19.53
CA GLU A 100 8.96 4.51 20.57
C GLU A 100 10.01 3.40 20.40
N LYS A 101 9.61 2.26 19.86
CA LYS A 101 10.46 1.06 19.71
C LYS A 101 11.14 0.98 18.35
N LYS A 102 10.46 1.38 17.27
CA LYS A 102 10.95 1.31 15.89
C LYS A 102 11.73 2.58 15.52
N LYS A 103 13.02 2.43 15.24
CA LYS A 103 13.86 3.53 14.73
C LYS A 103 13.58 3.74 13.24
N GLY A 104 13.46 5.01 12.82
CA GLY A 104 13.25 5.38 11.41
C GLY A 104 11.80 5.63 11.01
N GLY A 105 10.87 5.63 11.98
CA GLY A 105 9.45 5.86 11.74
C GLY A 105 8.68 4.61 11.33
N LEU A 106 7.36 4.80 11.18
CA LEU A 106 6.42 3.79 10.72
C LEU A 106 6.05 4.06 9.26
N ASP A 107 5.98 2.99 8.47
CA ASP A 107 5.52 3.01 7.09
C ASP A 107 4.02 2.68 6.99
N ASP A 108 3.49 2.69 5.76
CA ASP A 108 2.08 2.40 5.51
C ASP A 108 1.67 0.99 5.95
N ASP A 109 2.58 0.00 5.84
CA ASP A 109 2.31 -1.37 6.25
C ASP A 109 2.18 -1.46 7.79
N ASP A 110 3.03 -0.73 8.53
CA ASP A 110 2.90 -0.61 9.99
C ASP A 110 1.57 0.07 10.37
N LEU A 111 1.20 1.17 9.72
CA LEU A 111 -0.03 1.89 10.01
C LEU A 111 -1.27 1.01 9.78
N GLU A 112 -1.30 0.27 8.67
CA GLU A 112 -2.36 -0.68 8.37
C GLU A 112 -2.48 -1.76 9.45
N SER A 113 -1.34 -2.27 9.94
CA SER A 113 -1.33 -3.28 11.01
C SER A 113 -1.98 -2.75 12.30
N LEU A 114 -1.70 -1.48 12.65
CA LEU A 114 -2.27 -0.83 13.83
C LEU A 114 -3.78 -0.63 13.73
N VAL A 115 -4.32 -0.49 12.52
CA VAL A 115 -5.78 -0.42 12.32
C VAL A 115 -6.41 -1.82 12.38
N SER A 116 -5.76 -2.84 11.80
CA SER A 116 -6.28 -4.21 11.77
C SER A 116 -6.46 -4.85 13.15
N ASP A 117 -5.67 -4.47 14.15
CA ASP A 117 -5.83 -4.94 15.53
C ASP A 117 -7.17 -4.52 16.19
N GLN A 118 -7.94 -3.60 15.58
CA GLN A 118 -9.27 -3.20 16.07
C GLN A 118 -10.44 -3.87 15.33
N SER A 119 -10.18 -4.55 14.20
CA SER A 119 -11.20 -5.23 13.40
C SER A 119 -10.72 -6.67 13.20
N GLY A 120 -11.19 -7.57 14.06
CA GLY A 120 -10.76 -8.96 14.09
C GLY A 120 -10.66 -9.56 12.69
N SER A 121 -9.49 -10.13 12.38
CA SER A 121 -9.17 -10.80 11.13
C SER A 121 -9.37 -9.94 9.89
N MET A 122 -8.29 -9.52 9.23
CA MET A 122 -8.40 -9.36 7.78
C MET A 122 -8.96 -10.68 7.25
N ASN A 123 -10.17 -10.66 6.67
CA ASN A 123 -10.53 -11.72 5.75
C ASN A 123 -9.50 -11.60 4.62
N GLU A 124 -8.45 -12.41 4.67
CA GLU A 124 -7.54 -12.62 3.54
C GLU A 124 -8.43 -13.05 2.38
N LEU A 125 -8.77 -12.11 1.48
CA LEU A 125 -9.72 -12.36 0.39
C LEU A 125 -9.24 -13.55 -0.44
N TRP A 126 -7.95 -13.56 -0.74
CA TRP A 126 -7.27 -14.68 -1.37
C TRP A 126 -6.17 -15.20 -0.46
N LYS A 127 -6.04 -16.53 -0.41
CA LYS A 127 -4.97 -17.20 0.32
C LYS A 127 -4.27 -18.22 -0.56
N VAL A 128 -2.94 -18.19 -0.57
CA VAL A 128 -2.13 -19.22 -1.25
C VAL A 128 -2.25 -20.53 -0.47
N THR A 129 -2.87 -21.54 -1.06
CA THR A 129 -3.02 -22.88 -0.45
C THR A 129 -2.12 -23.93 -1.08
N GLY A 130 -1.60 -23.67 -2.28
CA GLY A 130 -0.67 -24.56 -2.95
C GLY A 130 0.16 -23.83 -4.00
N LEU A 131 1.41 -24.23 -4.13
CA LEU A 131 2.33 -23.72 -5.14
C LEU A 131 3.26 -24.84 -5.58
N GLN A 132 3.40 -24.99 -6.89
CA GLN A 132 4.42 -25.81 -7.51
C GLN A 132 5.07 -24.99 -8.60
N ALA A 133 6.38 -24.88 -8.59
CA ALA A 133 7.14 -24.25 -9.67
C ALA A 133 8.16 -25.25 -10.24
N THR A 134 8.33 -25.21 -11.55
CA THR A 134 9.39 -25.92 -12.27
C THR A 134 10.25 -24.89 -12.98
N THR A 135 11.55 -24.93 -12.71
CA THR A 135 12.55 -24.03 -13.28
C THR A 135 13.83 -24.82 -13.57
N GLY A 136 14.65 -24.36 -14.52
CA GLY A 136 15.89 -25.03 -14.89
C GLY A 136 16.53 -24.45 -16.15
N LEU A 137 17.82 -24.71 -16.36
CA LEU A 137 18.52 -24.29 -17.57
C LEU A 137 17.86 -24.96 -18.79
N SER A 138 17.40 -24.16 -19.76
CA SER A 138 16.69 -24.61 -20.98
C SER A 138 15.27 -25.17 -20.79
N GLY A 139 14.70 -25.11 -19.57
CA GLY A 139 13.28 -25.40 -19.34
C GLY A 139 12.41 -24.17 -19.56
N ILE A 140 11.11 -24.35 -19.83
CA ILE A 140 10.12 -23.26 -19.79
C ILE A 140 9.71 -23.09 -18.32
N PRO A 141 10.06 -21.97 -17.65
CA PRO A 141 9.64 -21.73 -16.27
C PRO A 141 8.12 -21.77 -16.19
N THR A 142 7.61 -22.68 -15.37
CA THR A 142 6.18 -22.98 -15.27
C THR A 142 5.81 -23.06 -13.81
N ALA A 143 4.67 -22.48 -13.43
CA ALA A 143 4.15 -22.57 -12.08
C ALA A 143 2.67 -22.92 -12.11
N THR A 144 2.26 -23.79 -11.18
CA THR A 144 0.87 -24.09 -10.85
C THR A 144 0.59 -23.52 -9.47
N VAL A 145 -0.39 -22.63 -9.38
CA VAL A 145 -0.77 -21.96 -8.14
C VAL A 145 -2.20 -22.36 -7.78
N LYS A 146 -2.44 -22.62 -6.49
CA LYS A 146 -3.77 -22.80 -5.90
C LYS A 146 -4.05 -21.67 -4.93
N LEU A 147 -5.18 -21.00 -5.12
CA LEU A 147 -5.68 -19.97 -4.22
C LEU A 147 -7.06 -20.36 -3.68
N MET A 148 -7.26 -20.16 -2.39
CA MET A 148 -8.60 -20.14 -1.78
C MET A 148 -9.19 -18.74 -1.96
N GLY A 149 -10.39 -18.66 -2.55
CA GLY A 149 -11.12 -17.40 -2.69
C GLY A 149 -11.96 -17.03 -1.46
N PRO A 150 -12.57 -15.83 -1.47
CA PRO A 150 -13.38 -15.35 -0.35
C PRO A 150 -14.69 -16.14 -0.18
N ASP A 151 -15.09 -16.88 -1.21
CA ASP A 151 -16.21 -17.81 -1.22
C ASP A 151 -15.88 -19.19 -0.62
N GLY A 152 -14.63 -19.40 -0.17
CA GLY A 152 -14.15 -20.68 0.34
C GLY A 152 -13.95 -21.73 -0.75
N VAL A 153 -13.91 -21.32 -2.03
CA VAL A 153 -13.66 -22.22 -3.16
C VAL A 153 -12.20 -22.12 -3.60
N GLU A 154 -11.52 -23.26 -3.67
CA GLU A 154 -10.18 -23.34 -4.24
C GLU A 154 -10.21 -23.25 -5.75
N ARG A 155 -9.32 -22.43 -6.29
CA ARG A 155 -9.08 -22.27 -7.73
C ARG A 155 -7.61 -22.54 -8.00
N TYR A 156 -7.32 -23.10 -9.16
CA TYR A 156 -5.95 -23.37 -9.57
C TYR A 156 -5.75 -23.13 -11.06
N VAL A 157 -4.56 -22.66 -11.40
CA VAL A 157 -4.15 -22.46 -12.78
C VAL A 157 -2.65 -22.68 -12.91
N SER A 158 -2.20 -23.02 -14.10
CA SER A 158 -0.78 -23.07 -14.45
C SER A 158 -0.45 -21.97 -15.46
N SER A 159 0.67 -21.29 -15.27
CA SER A 159 1.19 -20.31 -16.22
C SER A 159 2.68 -20.51 -16.45
N THR A 160 3.17 -19.99 -17.57
CA THR A 160 4.59 -19.91 -17.89
C THR A 160 5.10 -18.48 -17.69
N GLY A 161 6.42 -18.33 -17.55
CA GLY A 161 7.06 -17.03 -17.36
C GLY A 161 8.53 -17.05 -17.76
N THR A 162 9.15 -15.88 -17.68
CA THR A 162 10.59 -15.67 -17.84
C THR A 162 11.39 -16.28 -16.68
N GLY A 163 10.75 -16.51 -15.54
CA GLY A 163 11.27 -17.20 -14.38
C GLY A 163 10.14 -17.75 -13.50
N PRO A 164 10.47 -18.49 -12.42
CA PRO A 164 9.46 -19.10 -11.57
C PRO A 164 8.56 -18.07 -10.89
N VAL A 165 9.11 -16.93 -10.44
CA VAL A 165 8.32 -15.86 -9.80
C VAL A 165 7.35 -15.22 -10.80
N ASP A 166 7.81 -14.93 -12.02
CA ASP A 166 6.96 -14.39 -13.10
C ASP A 166 5.83 -15.36 -13.47
N ALA A 167 6.13 -16.67 -13.58
CA ALA A 167 5.12 -17.70 -13.84
C ALA A 167 4.07 -17.77 -12.72
N VAL A 168 4.49 -17.63 -11.46
CA VAL A 168 3.59 -17.59 -10.30
C VAL A 168 2.70 -16.36 -10.34
N TYR A 169 3.25 -15.16 -10.61
CA TYR A 169 2.46 -13.92 -10.61
C TYR A 169 1.42 -13.94 -11.72
N LYS A 170 1.78 -14.37 -12.93
CA LYS A 170 0.81 -14.56 -14.03
C LYS A 170 -0.30 -15.55 -13.69
N ALA A 171 0.01 -16.64 -12.99
CA ALA A 171 -1.00 -17.59 -12.53
C ALA A 171 -1.92 -16.95 -11.48
N ILE A 172 -1.39 -16.16 -10.56
CA ILE A 172 -2.18 -15.42 -9.56
C ILE A 172 -3.09 -14.39 -10.24
N ASP A 173 -2.56 -13.61 -11.18
CA ASP A 173 -3.32 -12.60 -11.94
C ASP A 173 -4.50 -13.24 -12.70
N GLN A 174 -4.30 -14.41 -13.30
CA GLN A 174 -5.35 -15.16 -13.99
C GLN A 174 -6.47 -15.66 -13.04
N ILE A 175 -6.12 -16.06 -11.82
CA ILE A 175 -7.12 -16.51 -10.83
C ILE A 175 -7.91 -15.33 -10.27
N ILE A 176 -7.22 -14.24 -9.93
CA ILE A 176 -7.82 -13.08 -9.23
C ILE A 176 -8.52 -12.15 -10.23
N GLY A 177 -8.06 -12.07 -11.47
CA GLY A 177 -8.65 -11.27 -12.54
C GLY A 177 -8.39 -9.76 -12.40
N VAL A 178 -7.21 -9.38 -11.88
CA VAL A 178 -6.82 -7.96 -11.72
C VAL A 178 -5.57 -7.70 -12.53
N GLU A 179 -5.56 -6.60 -13.26
CA GLU A 179 -4.36 -6.11 -13.94
C GLU A 179 -3.58 -5.13 -13.04
N VAL A 180 -2.32 -5.46 -12.77
CA VAL A 180 -1.38 -4.61 -12.05
C VAL A 180 0.00 -4.65 -12.73
N THR A 181 0.78 -3.59 -12.52
CA THR A 181 2.22 -3.58 -12.76
C THR A 181 2.97 -3.81 -11.46
N LEU A 182 3.98 -4.69 -11.50
CA LEU A 182 4.94 -4.85 -10.43
C LEU A 182 5.98 -3.72 -10.53
N GLU A 183 6.00 -2.83 -9.56
CA GLU A 183 6.91 -1.70 -9.54
C GLU A 183 8.16 -1.98 -8.73
N SER A 184 8.02 -2.65 -7.59
CA SER A 184 9.13 -2.98 -6.72
C SER A 184 9.06 -4.44 -6.30
N TYR A 185 10.22 -5.09 -6.32
CA TYR A 185 10.44 -6.41 -5.77
C TYR A 185 11.75 -6.38 -4.97
N ALA A 186 11.67 -6.73 -3.70
CA ALA A 186 12.82 -6.84 -2.82
C ALA A 186 12.72 -8.13 -1.99
N MET A 187 13.82 -8.87 -1.92
CA MET A 187 13.90 -10.11 -1.14
C MET A 187 15.16 -10.06 -0.29
N ASN A 188 15.01 -10.30 1.01
CA ASN A 188 16.09 -10.37 1.98
C ASN A 188 16.02 -11.68 2.76
N SER A 189 17.16 -12.19 3.22
CA SER A 189 17.18 -13.24 4.24
C SER A 189 17.01 -12.62 5.63
N VAL A 190 16.21 -13.24 6.48
CA VAL A 190 16.00 -12.79 7.87
C VAL A 190 17.15 -13.24 8.78
N ASN A 191 17.66 -14.44 8.53
CA ASN A 191 18.76 -15.06 9.25
C ASN A 191 19.80 -15.64 8.27
N GLU A 192 20.92 -16.10 8.83
CA GLU A 192 21.97 -16.78 8.08
C GLU A 192 21.74 -18.29 8.06
N GLY A 193 22.26 -18.95 7.03
CA GLY A 193 22.17 -20.41 6.85
C GLY A 193 21.46 -20.83 5.57
N ILE A 194 21.60 -22.11 5.21
CA ILE A 194 20.98 -22.68 3.99
C ILE A 194 19.45 -22.71 4.12
N GLU A 195 18.95 -22.84 5.34
CA GLU A 195 17.52 -22.85 5.68
C GLU A 195 17.03 -21.46 6.12
N ALA A 196 17.72 -20.40 5.69
CA ALA A 196 17.35 -19.04 6.03
C ALA A 196 15.92 -18.73 5.56
N LEU A 197 15.17 -18.05 6.43
CA LEU A 197 13.84 -17.56 6.10
C LEU A 197 13.98 -16.41 5.10
N ALA A 198 13.37 -16.55 3.94
CA ALA A 198 13.24 -15.47 2.98
C ALA A 198 12.10 -14.54 3.42
N SER A 199 12.34 -13.23 3.31
CA SER A 199 11.36 -12.17 3.48
C SER A 199 11.27 -11.38 2.19
N THR A 200 10.12 -11.43 1.54
CA THR A 200 9.86 -10.75 0.27
C THR A 200 8.91 -9.59 0.50
N ARG A 201 9.23 -8.43 -0.07
CA ARG A 201 8.35 -7.26 -0.18
C ARG A 201 8.13 -6.94 -1.64
N VAL A 202 6.88 -6.69 -2.00
CA VAL A 202 6.48 -6.28 -3.35
C VAL A 202 5.65 -5.01 -3.29
N VAL A 203 5.69 -4.22 -4.35
CA VAL A 203 4.82 -3.06 -4.56
C VAL A 203 4.19 -3.18 -5.92
N VAL A 204 2.87 -3.12 -5.97
CA VAL A 204 2.07 -3.19 -7.20
C VAL A 204 1.29 -1.90 -7.42
N VAL A 205 1.08 -1.56 -8.69
CA VAL A 205 0.32 -0.41 -9.13
C VAL A 205 -0.76 -0.90 -10.12
N PRO A 206 -2.06 -0.60 -9.91
CA PRO A 206 -3.11 -0.99 -10.86
C PRO A 206 -2.94 -0.32 -12.23
N THR A 207 -3.12 -1.08 -13.32
CA THR A 207 -2.82 -0.59 -14.67
C THR A 207 -3.94 0.15 -15.40
N MET A 208 -5.24 -0.18 -15.27
CA MET A 208 -6.34 0.65 -15.80
C MET A 208 -7.75 0.32 -15.23
N ASP A 209 -8.54 1.38 -15.00
CA ASP A 209 -9.95 1.58 -15.45
C ASP A 209 -10.46 3.03 -15.13
N GLY A 210 -10.07 4.03 -15.94
CA GLY A 210 -10.69 5.38 -15.98
C GLY A 210 -9.91 6.53 -15.29
N PRO A 211 -10.14 7.81 -15.68
CA PRO A 211 -9.21 8.94 -15.44
C PRO A 211 -8.94 9.33 -13.98
N ASN A 212 -9.54 8.64 -13.00
CA ASN A 212 -9.42 8.94 -11.57
C ASN A 212 -9.54 7.70 -10.66
N ASP A 213 -9.62 6.48 -11.18
CA ASP A 213 -10.21 5.38 -10.38
C ASP A 213 -9.24 4.75 -9.38
N SER A 214 -7.94 4.74 -9.72
CA SER A 214 -6.85 4.41 -8.79
C SER A 214 -6.10 5.65 -8.27
N ALA A 215 -6.49 6.84 -8.74
CA ALA A 215 -5.87 8.08 -8.32
C ALA A 215 -6.39 8.44 -6.92
N VAL A 216 -5.45 8.65 -6.00
CA VAL A 216 -5.73 9.28 -4.71
C VAL A 216 -5.22 10.71 -4.82
N MET A 217 -6.08 11.65 -4.42
CA MET A 217 -5.70 13.03 -4.28
C MET A 217 -4.70 13.10 -3.14
N ASP A 218 -3.45 13.40 -3.45
CA ASP A 218 -2.45 13.67 -2.45
C ASP A 218 -2.91 14.89 -1.65
N ALA A 219 -3.19 14.70 -0.36
CA ALA A 219 -3.85 15.70 0.48
C ALA A 219 -3.02 16.98 0.65
N GLN A 220 -1.74 16.96 0.23
CA GLN A 220 -0.78 18.04 0.42
C GLN A 220 -0.42 18.76 -0.88
N THR A 221 -0.36 18.05 -1.99
CA THR A 221 -0.02 18.63 -3.30
C THR A 221 -1.24 18.89 -4.17
N SER A 222 -2.42 18.37 -3.79
CA SER A 222 -3.63 18.35 -4.62
C SER A 222 -3.41 17.73 -6.00
N GLN A 223 -2.34 16.94 -6.17
CA GLN A 223 -2.05 16.20 -7.38
C GLN A 223 -2.64 14.79 -7.30
N LEU A 224 -3.08 14.29 -8.45
CA LEU A 224 -3.55 12.92 -8.60
C LEU A 224 -2.32 12.00 -8.68
N ARG A 225 -2.20 11.04 -7.77
CA ARG A 225 -1.16 10.00 -7.82
C ARG A 225 -1.82 8.62 -7.84
N GLU A 226 -1.27 7.72 -8.65
CA GLU A 226 -1.68 6.31 -8.63
C GLU A 226 -1.41 5.70 -7.26
N LYS A 227 -2.43 5.08 -6.68
CA LYS A 227 -2.30 4.39 -5.41
C LYS A 227 -1.49 3.10 -5.61
N LYS A 228 -0.52 2.93 -4.73
CA LYS A 228 0.38 1.78 -4.69
C LYS A 228 0.00 0.88 -3.54
N PHE A 229 0.20 -0.42 -3.73
CA PHE A 229 -0.13 -1.41 -2.73
C PHE A 229 1.09 -2.28 -2.48
N SER A 230 1.57 -2.26 -1.24
CA SER A 230 2.68 -3.08 -0.79
C SER A 230 2.19 -4.35 -0.12
N GLY A 231 2.87 -5.46 -0.41
CA GLY A 231 2.63 -6.73 0.26
C GLY A 231 3.94 -7.34 0.73
N SER A 232 3.86 -8.10 1.81
CA SER A 232 4.97 -8.82 2.39
C SER A 232 4.64 -10.30 2.56
N GLY A 233 5.67 -11.13 2.45
CA GLY A 233 5.58 -12.57 2.59
C GLY A 233 6.87 -13.11 3.18
N SER A 234 6.76 -14.20 3.92
CA SER A 234 7.91 -14.92 4.44
C SER A 234 7.72 -16.41 4.32
N ASP A 235 8.76 -17.10 3.86
CA ASP A 235 8.82 -18.56 3.76
C ASP A 235 10.28 -19.00 3.60
N THR A 236 10.60 -20.26 3.89
CA THR A 236 11.93 -20.81 3.60
C THR A 236 12.13 -21.01 2.10
N ASP A 237 11.05 -21.22 1.35
CA ASP A 237 11.04 -21.18 -0.11
C ASP A 237 10.82 -19.75 -0.63
N ILE A 238 11.81 -19.22 -1.35
CA ILE A 238 11.78 -17.88 -1.95
C ILE A 238 10.57 -17.68 -2.88
N ILE A 239 10.12 -18.72 -3.58
CA ILE A 239 9.01 -18.64 -4.54
C ILE A 239 7.70 -18.53 -3.76
N THR A 240 7.53 -19.34 -2.72
CA THR A 240 6.39 -19.29 -1.82
C THR A 240 6.31 -17.96 -1.06
N SER A 241 7.44 -17.46 -0.57
CA SER A 241 7.55 -16.12 0.05
C SER A 241 7.07 -15.03 -0.91
N SER A 242 7.50 -15.10 -2.18
CA SER A 242 7.11 -14.14 -3.22
C SER A 242 5.62 -14.22 -3.56
N ALA A 243 5.07 -15.43 -3.67
CA ALA A 243 3.63 -15.63 -3.91
C ALA A 243 2.77 -15.02 -2.79
N ARG A 244 3.15 -15.25 -1.54
CA ARG A 244 2.45 -14.67 -0.37
C ARG A 244 2.52 -13.15 -0.36
N ALA A 245 3.71 -12.58 -0.63
CA ALA A 245 3.88 -11.13 -0.72
C ALA A 245 2.97 -10.52 -1.78
N TYR A 246 2.90 -11.15 -2.95
CA TYR A 246 2.08 -10.68 -4.06
C TYR A 246 0.58 -10.77 -3.78
N VAL A 247 0.10 -11.90 -3.26
CA VAL A 247 -1.31 -12.04 -2.83
C VAL A 247 -1.66 -11.05 -1.71
N SER A 248 -0.74 -10.79 -0.78
CA SER A 248 -0.92 -9.76 0.25
C SER A 248 -1.13 -8.38 -0.35
N ALA A 249 -0.32 -7.98 -1.34
CA ALA A 249 -0.47 -6.70 -2.04
C ALA A 249 -1.82 -6.61 -2.79
N LEU A 250 -2.20 -7.68 -3.49
CA LEU A 250 -3.48 -7.74 -4.23
C LEU A 250 -4.69 -7.73 -3.30
N ASN A 251 -4.63 -8.40 -2.15
CA ASN A 251 -5.69 -8.36 -1.14
C ASN A 251 -5.93 -6.93 -0.62
N LYS A 252 -4.85 -6.16 -0.41
CA LYS A 252 -4.96 -4.74 -0.01
C LYS A 252 -5.59 -3.89 -1.11
N LEU A 253 -5.17 -4.10 -2.36
CA LEU A 253 -5.76 -3.43 -3.52
C LEU A 253 -7.27 -3.72 -3.64
N LEU A 254 -7.66 -4.98 -3.53
CA LEU A 254 -9.07 -5.40 -3.59
C LEU A 254 -9.89 -4.83 -2.43
N THR A 255 -9.36 -4.91 -1.21
CA THR A 255 -10.00 -4.34 -0.01
C THR A 255 -10.21 -2.84 -0.17
N TRP A 256 -9.20 -2.13 -0.70
CA TRP A 256 -9.29 -0.71 -0.97
C TRP A 256 -10.36 -0.39 -2.03
N LYS A 257 -10.40 -1.13 -3.15
CA LYS A 257 -11.44 -0.99 -4.18
C LYS A 257 -12.84 -1.21 -3.59
N MET A 258 -13.02 -2.27 -2.80
CA MET A 258 -14.30 -2.58 -2.15
C MET A 258 -14.77 -1.48 -1.20
N ARG A 259 -13.87 -0.92 -0.39
CA ARG A 259 -14.19 0.20 0.51
C ARG A 259 -14.57 1.46 -0.26
N ARG A 260 -13.88 1.75 -1.37
CA ARG A 260 -14.18 2.91 -2.20
C ARG A 260 -15.56 2.80 -2.86
N MET A 261 -15.92 1.60 -3.33
CA MET A 261 -17.26 1.32 -3.84
C MET A 261 -18.33 1.45 -2.76
N ALA A 262 -18.09 0.95 -1.54
CA ALA A 262 -19.02 1.08 -0.42
C ALA A 262 -19.24 2.55 -0.02
N ASN A 263 -18.18 3.34 0.09
CA ASN A 263 -18.27 4.76 0.44
C ASN A 263 -18.86 5.63 -0.69
N GLY A 264 -18.66 5.23 -1.95
CA GLY A 264 -19.29 5.88 -3.10
C GLY A 264 -20.79 5.61 -3.20
N ALA A 265 -21.22 4.38 -2.85
CA ALA A 265 -22.62 3.98 -2.81
C ALA A 265 -23.42 4.70 -1.70
N ASP A 266 -22.78 5.00 -0.57
CA ASP A 266 -23.41 5.72 0.55
C ASP A 266 -23.68 7.20 0.20
N GLN A 267 -22.86 7.81 -0.68
CA GLN A 267 -23.07 9.18 -1.15
C GLN A 267 -24.11 9.32 -2.28
N THR A 268 -24.36 8.26 -3.06
CA THR A 268 -25.43 8.24 -4.07
C THR A 268 -26.79 7.93 -3.44
N GLY A 269 -26.85 7.06 -2.43
CA GLY A 269 -28.09 6.77 -1.68
C GLY A 269 -28.66 7.98 -0.91
N ALA A 270 -27.80 8.92 -0.49
CA ALA A 270 -28.24 10.14 0.18
C ALA A 270 -28.81 11.21 -0.79
N LYS A 271 -28.51 11.14 -2.10
CA LYS A 271 -29.02 12.09 -3.09
C LYS A 271 -30.38 11.69 -3.66
N ASP A 272 -30.72 10.40 -3.66
CA ASP A 272 -32.02 9.92 -4.14
C ASP A 272 -33.12 9.92 -3.05
N ALA A 273 -32.78 10.25 -1.81
CA ALA A 273 -33.73 10.33 -0.68
C ALA A 273 -34.32 11.73 -0.44
N VAL A 274 -34.02 12.74 -1.28
CA VAL A 274 -34.57 14.10 -1.16
C VAL A 274 -35.13 14.58 -2.50
N ALA A 275 -36.16 13.88 -3.00
CA ALA A 275 -37.04 14.40 -4.05
C ALA A 275 -38.35 13.59 -4.15
N VAL A 276 -39.12 13.52 -3.07
CA VAL A 276 -40.57 13.23 -3.18
C VAL A 276 -41.29 14.14 -2.21
N ASP A 277 -41.48 15.40 -2.62
CA ASP A 277 -42.57 16.24 -2.15
C ASP A 277 -42.74 17.40 -3.12
N GLY A 278 -43.75 17.32 -3.98
CA GLY A 278 -43.98 18.35 -4.99
C GLY A 278 -44.99 18.03 -6.10
N GLU A 279 -45.98 17.17 -5.88
CA GLU A 279 -47.18 17.17 -6.74
C GLU A 279 -48.39 17.66 -5.94
N ALA A 280 -48.82 18.89 -6.25
CA ALA A 280 -50.08 19.43 -5.79
C ALA A 280 -51.26 18.69 -6.47
N PRO A 281 -52.39 18.47 -5.77
CA PRO A 281 -53.49 17.67 -6.30
C PRO A 281 -54.29 18.44 -7.34
N LEU A 282 -54.52 17.79 -8.49
CA LEU A 282 -55.51 18.19 -9.50
C LEU A 282 -56.92 18.01 -8.93
N VAL A 283 -57.60 19.13 -8.68
CA VAL A 283 -59.03 19.16 -8.35
C VAL A 283 -59.82 18.97 -9.64
N VAL A 284 -60.47 17.81 -9.78
CA VAL A 284 -61.48 17.56 -10.82
C VAL A 284 -62.82 18.03 -10.27
N GLY A 285 -63.30 19.17 -10.76
CA GLY A 285 -64.66 19.64 -10.51
C GLY A 285 -65.64 18.92 -11.44
N ALA A 286 -66.64 18.26 -10.83
CA ALA A 286 -67.82 17.77 -11.52
C ALA A 286 -68.78 18.93 -11.82
N ASN A 287 -69.28 18.99 -13.05
CA ASN A 287 -70.66 19.29 -13.42
C ASN A 287 -70.93 18.70 -14.80
#